data_AF-A0A7Z9CGN7-F1
#
_entry.id   AF-A0A7Z9CGN7-F1
#
_cell.length_a   1.000
_cell.length_b   1.000
_cell.length_c   1.000
_cell.angle_alpha   90.00
_cell.angle_beta   90.00
_cell.angle_gamma   90.00
#
_symmetry.space_group_name_H-M   'P 1'
#
loop_
_entity.id
_entity.type
_entity.pdbx_description
1 polymer ?
#
loop_
_entity_poly.entity_id
_entity_poly.type
_entity_poly.pdbx_seq_one_letter_code
_entity_poly.pdbx_strand_id
1 'polypeptide(L)'
;MLLYLIAFVIIGILPYIIYLIFKKLRYPILGKIFSIIYLAIVFINYFMYDIVTKNDVKKILAEQEIILEDDFHIVNEKYSSPEHFTVAISQKDKQKIIQKIKRSGNFKILKDTTPSNLHNESILTFRKQTRNYDFCGVKHKNLRPCL
;
A
#
# COMPACT_ATOMS: atom_id res chain seq x y z
N MET A 1 11.97 13.63 14.48
CA MET A 1 11.50 13.44 15.88
C MET A 1 10.63 14.59 16.36
N LEU A 2 11.09 15.85 16.30
CA LEU A 2 10.34 17.04 16.75
C LEU A 2 8.96 17.20 16.08
N LEU A 3 8.87 16.97 14.76
CA LEU A 3 7.60 17.04 14.01
C LEU A 3 6.52 16.08 14.55
N TYR A 4 6.90 14.85 14.89
CA TYR A 4 5.98 13.85 15.44
C TYR A 4 5.50 14.22 16.83
N LEU A 5 6.38 14.82 17.65
CA LEU A 5 6.03 15.35 18.97
C LEU A 5 4.99 16.47 18.86
N ILE A 6 5.18 17.41 17.92
CA ILE A 6 4.23 18.49 17.67
C ILE A 6 2.88 17.92 17.20
N ALA A 7 2.88 16.95 16.27
CA ALA A 7 1.66 16.30 15.80
C ALA A 7 0.90 15.60 16.94
N PHE A 8 1.60 14.89 17.83
CA PHE A 8 1.00 14.21 18.97
C PHE A 8 0.34 15.20 19.94
N VAL A 9 1.02 16.32 20.22
CA VAL A 9 0.50 17.40 21.06
C VAL A 9 -0.75 18.02 20.43
N ILE A 10 -0.76 18.28 19.12
CA ILE A 10 -1.94 18.82 18.42
C ILE A 10 -3.11 17.83 18.51
N ILE A 11 -2.89 16.55 18.19
CA ILE A 11 -3.95 15.53 18.20
C ILE A 11 -4.57 15.36 19.59
N GLY A 12 -3.76 15.41 20.66
CA GLY A 12 -4.24 15.24 22.03
C GLY A 12 -4.87 16.51 22.62
N ILE A 13 -4.27 17.67 22.39
CA ILE A 13 -4.65 18.92 23.08
C ILE A 13 -5.75 19.68 22.32
N LEU A 14 -5.76 19.63 20.98
CA LEU A 14 -6.76 20.33 20.17
C LEU A 14 -8.22 19.92 20.51
N PRO A 15 -8.59 18.64 20.65
CA PRO A 15 -9.95 18.27 21.02
C PRO A 15 -10.34 18.75 22.42
N TYR A 16 -9.38 18.88 23.34
CA TYR A 16 -9.60 19.44 24.67
C TYR A 16 -9.86 20.96 24.60
N ILE A 17 -9.10 21.70 23.79
CA ILE A 17 -9.31 23.13 23.55
C ILE A 17 -10.70 23.36 22.92
N ILE A 18 -11.09 22.57 21.93
CA ILE A 18 -12.43 22.63 21.30
C ILE A 18 -13.51 22.44 22.36
N TYR A 19 -13.39 21.42 23.21
CA TYR A 19 -14.33 21.19 24.31
C TYR A 19 -14.43 22.40 25.26
N LEU A 20 -13.31 23.02 25.63
CA LEU A 20 -13.30 24.20 26.51
C LEU A 20 -14.00 25.41 25.89
N ILE A 21 -13.80 25.67 24.59
CA ILE A 21 -14.47 26.76 23.86
C ILE A 21 -15.99 26.57 23.90
N PHE A 22 -16.47 25.37 23.53
CA PHE A 22 -17.90 25.06 23.53
C PHE A 22 -18.51 25.05 24.93
N LYS A 23 -17.74 24.63 25.96
CA LYS A 23 -18.16 24.73 27.36
C LYS A 23 -18.34 26.20 27.78
N LYS A 24 -17.44 27.10 27.36
CA LYS A 24 -17.55 28.55 27.62
C LYS A 24 -18.74 29.19 26.91
N LEU A 25 -19.11 28.68 25.73
CA LEU A 25 -20.29 29.08 24.97
C LEU A 25 -21.61 28.48 25.49
N ARG A 26 -21.59 27.74 26.61
CA ARG A 26 -22.74 27.03 27.21
C ARG A 26 -23.32 25.89 26.36
N TYR A 27 -22.55 25.36 25.41
CA TYR A 27 -22.92 24.19 24.60
C TYR A 27 -22.00 22.98 24.85
N PRO A 28 -21.92 22.44 26.08
CA PRO A 28 -20.96 21.40 26.43
C PRO A 28 -21.20 20.08 25.68
N ILE A 29 -22.45 19.81 25.26
CA ILE A 29 -22.82 18.61 24.51
C ILE A 29 -22.23 18.66 23.09
N LEU A 30 -22.37 19.79 22.39
CA LEU A 30 -21.77 19.99 21.07
C LEU A 30 -20.24 19.89 21.13
N GLY A 31 -19.62 20.48 22.15
CA GLY A 31 -18.18 20.35 22.37
C GLY A 31 -17.71 18.90 22.46
N LYS A 32 -18.42 18.05 23.22
CA LYS A 32 -18.11 16.61 23.29
C LYS A 32 -18.26 15.92 21.93
N ILE A 33 -19.35 16.20 21.21
CA ILE A 33 -19.60 15.60 19.89
C ILE A 33 -18.46 15.95 18.93
N PHE A 34 -18.07 17.23 18.85
CA PHE A 34 -16.98 17.65 17.97
C PHE A 34 -15.63 17.04 18.35
N SER A 35 -15.31 16.94 19.63
CA SER A 35 -14.08 16.27 20.09
C SER A 35 -14.05 14.78 19.72
N ILE A 36 -15.19 14.09 19.85
CA ILE A 36 -15.31 12.66 19.49
C ILE A 36 -15.19 12.49 17.97
N ILE A 37 -15.87 13.31 17.18
CA ILE A 37 -15.79 13.28 15.70
C ILE A 37 -14.35 13.51 15.25
N TYR A 38 -13.66 14.50 15.83
CA TYR A 38 -12.25 14.76 15.52
C TYR A 38 -11.37 13.53 15.77
N LEU A 39 -11.49 12.90 16.95
CA LEU A 39 -10.72 11.69 17.27
C LEU A 39 -11.06 10.52 16.34
N ALA A 40 -12.33 10.36 15.98
CA ALA A 40 -12.76 9.34 15.03
C ALA A 40 -12.14 9.56 13.65
N ILE A 41 -12.11 10.79 13.15
CA ILE A 41 -11.46 11.13 11.87
C ILE A 41 -9.97 10.83 11.92
N VAL A 42 -9.27 11.24 13.00
CA VAL A 42 -7.84 10.96 13.16
C VAL A 42 -7.58 9.45 13.19
N PHE A 43 -8.41 8.69 13.92
CA PHE A 43 -8.29 7.23 14.01
C PHE A 43 -8.53 6.54 12.67
N ILE A 44 -9.57 6.95 11.92
CA ILE A 44 -9.84 6.45 10.57
C ILE A 44 -8.67 6.74 9.63
N ASN A 45 -8.13 7.96 9.65
CA ASN A 45 -6.99 8.32 8.80
C ASN A 45 -5.73 7.51 9.14
N TYR A 46 -5.46 7.29 10.43
CA TYR A 46 -4.37 6.43 10.87
C TYR A 46 -4.53 5.00 10.34
N PHE A 47 -5.74 4.45 10.40
CA PHE A 47 -6.02 3.08 9.93
C PHE A 47 -6.05 2.95 8.40
N MET A 48 -6.46 4.00 7.69
CA MET A 48 -6.53 4.02 6.22
C MET A 48 -5.18 4.29 5.55
N TYR A 49 -4.18 4.80 6.28
CA TYR A 49 -2.91 5.24 5.70
C TYR A 49 -2.13 4.13 4.97
N ASP A 50 -2.36 2.87 5.33
CA ASP A 50 -1.65 1.72 4.77
C ASP A 50 -2.52 0.82 3.88
N ILE A 51 -3.72 1.26 3.48
CA ILE A 51 -4.60 0.48 2.59
C ILE A 51 -4.33 0.85 1.14
N VAL A 52 -3.63 -0.03 0.41
CA VAL A 52 -3.43 0.09 -1.04
C VAL A 52 -4.77 -0.14 -1.75
N THR A 53 -5.26 0.86 -2.49
CA THR A 53 -6.51 0.74 -3.25
C THR A 53 -6.26 0.22 -4.68
N LYS A 54 -7.32 -0.27 -5.35
CA LYS A 54 -7.23 -0.68 -6.76
C LYS A 54 -6.75 0.46 -7.68
N ASN A 55 -7.13 1.70 -7.40
CA ASN A 55 -6.69 2.85 -8.19
C ASN A 55 -5.20 3.13 -7.99
N ASP A 56 -4.69 2.97 -6.77
CA ASP A 56 -3.25 3.08 -6.50
C ASP A 56 -2.48 2.02 -7.26
N VAL A 57 -2.95 0.77 -7.25
CA VAL A 57 -2.33 -0.32 -8.02
C VAL A 57 -2.33 -0.01 -9.51
N LYS A 58 -3.44 0.49 -10.09
CA LYS A 58 -3.49 0.90 -11.50
C LYS A 58 -2.46 1.97 -11.82
N LYS A 59 -2.31 2.97 -10.94
CA LYS A 59 -1.34 4.04 -11.11
C LYS A 59 0.10 3.52 -11.07
N ILE A 60 0.41 2.67 -10.09
CA ILE A 60 1.73 2.03 -9.94
C ILE A 60 2.07 1.17 -11.16
N LEU A 61 1.10 0.39 -11.65
CA LEU A 61 1.27 -0.42 -12.86
C LEU A 61 1.53 0.47 -14.09
N ALA A 62 0.77 1.56 -14.24
CA ALA A 62 0.94 2.51 -15.34
C ALA A 62 2.30 3.22 -15.31
N GLU A 63 2.81 3.61 -14.14
CA GLU A 63 4.15 4.19 -13.96
C GLU A 63 5.27 3.23 -14.41
N GLN A 64 5.03 1.93 -14.32
CA GLN A 64 5.96 0.88 -14.78
C GLN A 64 5.67 0.40 -16.22
N GLU A 65 4.78 1.10 -16.94
CA GLU A 65 4.28 0.73 -18.27
C GLU A 65 3.72 -0.70 -18.33
N ILE A 66 3.12 -1.19 -17.24
CA ILE A 66 2.42 -2.46 -17.18
C ILE A 66 0.93 -2.18 -17.36
N ILE A 67 0.36 -2.66 -18.47
CA ILE A 67 -1.08 -2.57 -18.74
C ILE A 67 -1.64 -3.98 -18.57
N LEU A 68 -2.58 -4.12 -17.64
CA LEU A 68 -3.36 -5.36 -17.46
C LEU A 68 -4.60 -5.27 -18.35
N GLU A 69 -4.86 -6.32 -19.14
CA GLU A 69 -6.07 -6.41 -19.97
C GLU A 69 -7.24 -7.01 -19.20
N ASP A 70 -6.93 -7.91 -18.26
CA ASP A 70 -7.92 -8.59 -17.44
C ASP A 70 -8.02 -7.92 -16.05
N ASP A 71 -9.13 -8.21 -15.36
CA ASP A 71 -9.32 -7.75 -13.99
C ASP A 71 -8.27 -8.36 -13.04
N PHE A 72 -7.89 -7.57 -12.04
CA PHE A 72 -6.92 -7.98 -11.03
C PHE A 72 -7.47 -7.86 -9.60
N HIS A 73 -6.89 -8.66 -8.72
CA HIS A 73 -7.23 -8.69 -7.31
C HIS A 73 -6.00 -8.40 -6.46
N ILE A 74 -6.14 -7.52 -5.48
CA ILE A 74 -5.08 -7.28 -4.50
C ILE A 74 -5.13 -8.43 -3.50
N VAL A 75 -4.05 -9.22 -3.47
CA VAL A 75 -3.88 -10.32 -2.53
C VAL A 75 -3.12 -9.77 -1.34
N ASN A 76 -3.84 -9.25 -0.35
CA ASN A 76 -3.22 -8.91 0.92
C ASN A 76 -2.90 -10.23 1.64
N GLU A 77 -1.62 -10.61 1.71
CA GLU A 77 -1.21 -11.58 2.70
C GLU A 77 -1.47 -10.97 4.08
N LYS A 78 -2.04 -11.75 5.00
CA LYS A 78 -2.44 -11.33 6.37
C LYS A 78 -1.31 -10.69 7.21
N TYR A 79 -0.08 -10.69 6.70
CA TYR A 79 1.14 -10.17 7.31
C TYR A 79 1.99 -9.33 6.34
N SER A 80 1.40 -8.86 5.22
CA SER A 80 2.12 -8.02 4.27
C SER A 80 2.46 -6.69 4.97
N SER A 81 3.76 -6.48 5.22
CA SER A 81 4.27 -5.18 5.65
C SER A 81 3.72 -4.09 4.72
N PRO A 82 3.40 -2.88 5.20
CA PRO A 82 2.97 -1.76 4.34
C PRO A 82 3.97 -1.39 3.24
N GLU A 83 5.16 -1.99 3.28
CA GLU A 83 6.20 -1.92 2.27
C GLU A 83 5.99 -2.87 1.08
N HIS A 84 5.10 -3.87 1.19
CA HIS A 84 4.88 -4.87 0.15
C HIS A 84 3.39 -5.07 -0.12
N PHE A 85 3.01 -5.04 -1.40
CA PHE A 85 1.69 -5.50 -1.81
C PHE A 85 1.80 -6.45 -2.99
N THR A 86 0.79 -7.31 -3.08
CA THR A 86 0.77 -8.42 -4.03
C THR A 86 -0.51 -8.35 -4.85
N VAL A 87 -0.39 -8.52 -6.16
CA VAL A 87 -1.50 -8.45 -7.11
C VAL A 87 -1.63 -9.77 -7.83
N ALA A 88 -2.78 -10.42 -7.70
CA ALA A 88 -3.16 -11.54 -8.55
C ALA A 88 -3.72 -11.01 -9.88
N ILE A 89 -3.14 -11.48 -10.97
CA ILE A 89 -3.47 -11.14 -12.35
C ILE A 89 -3.89 -12.40 -13.12
N SER A 90 -4.31 -12.26 -14.38
CA SER A 90 -4.59 -13.43 -15.22
C SER A 90 -3.30 -14.14 -15.66
N GLN A 91 -3.38 -15.42 -16.02
CA GLN A 91 -2.25 -16.15 -16.62
C GLN A 91 -1.81 -15.54 -17.96
N LYS A 92 -2.75 -14.98 -18.72
CA LYS A 92 -2.48 -14.32 -20.00
C LYS A 92 -1.61 -13.07 -19.79
N ASP A 93 -1.99 -12.21 -18.84
CA ASP A 93 -1.23 -11.01 -18.49
C ASP A 93 0.14 -11.36 -17.90
N LYS A 94 0.22 -12.43 -17.09
CA LYS A 94 1.48 -12.96 -16.59
C LYS A 94 2.47 -13.28 -17.72
N GLN A 95 2.01 -14.01 -18.72
CA GLN A 95 2.86 -14.40 -19.85
C GLN A 95 3.32 -13.18 -20.66
N LYS A 96 2.43 -12.21 -20.89
CA LYS A 96 2.78 -10.96 -21.57
C LYS A 96 3.85 -10.17 -20.82
N ILE A 97 3.69 -10.00 -19.52
CA ILE A 97 4.67 -9.29 -18.68
C ILE A 97 6.02 -10.02 -18.69
N ILE A 98 6.03 -11.35 -18.56
CA ILE A 98 7.27 -12.14 -18.64
C ILE A 98 7.95 -11.96 -20.01
N GLN A 99 7.20 -11.96 -21.10
CA GLN A 99 7.75 -11.72 -22.43
C GLN A 99 8.33 -10.31 -22.57
N LYS A 100 7.65 -9.29 -22.04
CA LYS A 100 8.13 -7.90 -22.00
C LYS A 100 9.44 -7.80 -21.23
N ILE A 101 9.52 -8.40 -20.03
CA ILE A 101 10.73 -8.41 -19.20
C ILE A 101 11.89 -9.12 -19.92
N LYS A 102 11.65 -10.30 -20.50
CA LYS A 102 12.67 -11.06 -21.24
C LYS A 102 13.25 -10.29 -22.43
N ARG A 103 12.46 -9.41 -23.05
CA ARG A 103 12.86 -8.56 -24.18
C ARG A 103 13.55 -7.27 -23.74
N SER A 104 13.52 -6.93 -22.45
CA SER A 104 14.21 -5.74 -21.93
C SER A 104 15.73 -5.96 -21.92
N GLY A 105 16.49 -4.92 -22.30
CA GLY A 105 17.96 -5.00 -22.39
C GLY A 105 18.68 -5.28 -21.06
N ASN A 106 17.98 -5.13 -19.93
CA ASN A 106 18.52 -5.35 -18.58
C ASN A 106 18.16 -6.72 -18.01
N PHE A 107 17.58 -7.63 -18.80
CA PHE A 107 17.22 -8.96 -18.35
C PHE A 107 18.46 -9.83 -18.11
N LYS A 108 18.70 -10.19 -16.84
CA LYS A 108 19.73 -11.17 -16.45
C LYS A 108 19.09 -12.48 -16.03
N ILE A 109 19.47 -13.57 -16.69
CA ILE A 109 19.10 -14.93 -16.26
C ILE A 109 19.99 -15.27 -15.05
N LEU A 110 19.40 -15.28 -13.86
CA LEU A 110 20.07 -15.78 -12.67
C LEU A 110 20.08 -17.31 -12.74
N LYS A 111 21.29 -17.91 -12.73
CA LYS A 111 21.50 -19.36 -12.90
C LYS A 111 21.22 -20.21 -11.65
N ASP A 112 20.74 -19.61 -10.56
CA ASP A 112 20.58 -20.34 -9.30
C ASP A 112 19.28 -19.96 -8.59
N THR A 113 18.27 -20.82 -8.70
CA THR A 113 17.21 -20.88 -7.69
C THR A 113 16.68 -22.31 -7.63
N THR A 114 17.01 -22.98 -6.51
CA THR A 114 16.39 -24.21 -6.05
C THR A 114 14.86 -24.10 -6.12
N PRO A 115 14.14 -25.20 -6.44
CA PRO A 115 12.69 -25.17 -6.60
C PRO A 115 12.03 -24.92 -5.25
N SER A 116 11.76 -23.65 -4.93
CA SER A 116 10.72 -23.34 -3.98
C SER A 116 9.39 -23.78 -4.60
N ASN A 117 8.54 -24.42 -3.81
CA ASN A 117 7.20 -24.86 -4.18
C ASN A 117 6.34 -23.63 -4.52
N LEU A 118 6.56 -23.08 -5.71
CA LEU A 118 5.84 -21.94 -6.24
C LEU A 118 4.57 -22.50 -6.86
N HIS A 119 3.49 -22.44 -6.10
CA HIS A 119 2.14 -22.60 -6.61
C HIS A 119 1.97 -21.82 -7.93
N ASN A 120 1.15 -22.35 -8.83
CA ASN A 120 0.80 -21.82 -10.17
C ASN A 120 0.10 -20.45 -10.13
N GLU A 121 0.49 -19.56 -9.24
CA GLU A 121 -0.17 -18.30 -9.01
C GLU A 121 0.38 -17.22 -9.94
N SER A 122 -0.55 -16.52 -10.58
CA SER A 122 -0.31 -15.37 -11.44
C SER A 122 -0.15 -14.13 -10.58
N ILE A 123 0.95 -14.06 -9.83
CA ILE A 123 1.15 -13.03 -8.83
C ILE A 123 2.27 -12.06 -9.24
N LEU A 124 1.98 -10.76 -9.16
CA LEU A 124 2.94 -9.65 -9.20
C LEU A 124 3.22 -9.16 -7.79
N THR A 125 4.48 -8.84 -7.49
CA THR A 125 4.89 -8.31 -6.19
C THR A 125 5.55 -6.94 -6.37
N PHE A 126 5.18 -5.99 -5.52
CA PHE A 126 5.70 -4.63 -5.50
C PHE A 126 6.29 -4.31 -4.13
N ARG A 127 7.36 -3.51 -4.11
CA ARG A 127 7.98 -3.00 -2.88
C ARG A 127 8.03 -1.49 -2.88
N LYS A 128 7.66 -0.88 -1.76
CA LYS A 128 7.79 0.56 -1.54
C LYS A 128 9.26 0.92 -1.31
N GLN A 129 9.82 1.78 -2.16
CA GLN A 129 11.07 2.48 -1.90
C GLN A 129 10.80 3.97 -1.69
N THR A 130 11.11 4.47 -0.50
CA THR A 130 10.97 5.88 -0.06
C THR A 130 9.55 6.45 -0.16
N ARG A 131 9.03 6.70 -1.38
CA ARG A 131 7.67 7.16 -1.70
C ARG A 131 7.06 6.53 -2.95
N ASN A 132 7.82 5.72 -3.71
CA ASN A 132 7.37 5.07 -4.93
C ASN A 132 7.38 3.55 -4.77
N TYR A 133 6.66 2.84 -5.63
CA TYR A 133 6.66 1.39 -5.65
C TYR A 133 7.48 0.87 -6.82
N ASP A 134 8.47 0.04 -6.51
CA ASP A 134 9.28 -0.65 -7.49
C ASP A 134 8.68 -2.03 -7.77
N PHE A 135 8.62 -2.37 -9.05
CA PHE A 135 8.24 -3.70 -9.48
C PHE A 135 9.35 -4.71 -9.12
N CYS A 136 9.05 -5.60 -8.18
CA CYS A 136 10.02 -6.61 -7.72
C CYS A 136 10.15 -7.79 -8.67
N GLY A 137 9.09 -8.10 -9.41
CA GLY A 137 9.05 -9.26 -10.29
C GLY A 137 7.70 -9.97 -10.29
N VAL A 138 7.61 -10.92 -11.21
CA VAL A 138 6.53 -11.90 -11.28
C VAL A 138 6.99 -13.13 -10.49
N LYS A 139 6.14 -13.70 -9.62
CA LYS A 139 6.41 -15.01 -9.00
C LYS A 139 6.54 -16.06 -10.12
N HIS A 140 7.77 -16.36 -10.52
CA HIS A 140 8.11 -17.30 -11.59
C HIS A 140 9.45 -17.97 -11.25
N LYS A 141 9.67 -19.22 -11.70
CA LYS A 141 10.83 -20.07 -11.38
C LYS A 141 12.22 -19.41 -11.52
N ASN A 142 12.34 -18.28 -12.23
CA ASN A 142 13.60 -17.58 -12.55
C ASN A 142 13.59 -16.09 -12.16
N LEU A 143 12.58 -15.62 -11.41
CA LEU A 143 12.43 -14.22 -11.00
C LEU A 143 12.24 -14.22 -9.48
N ARG A 144 13.23 -13.74 -8.72
CA ARG A 144 13.07 -13.60 -7.27
C ARG A 144 12.10 -12.45 -6.99
N PRO A 145 11.01 -12.65 -6.24
CA PRO A 145 10.36 -11.54 -5.56
C PRO A 145 11.33 -10.95 -4.52
N CYS A 146 11.17 -9.66 -4.23
CA CYS A 146 12.08 -8.88 -3.39
C CYS A 146 12.54 -9.63 -2.13
N LEU A 147 13.86 -9.69 -1.93
CA LEU A 147 14.52 -10.07 -0.67
C LEU A 147 14.46 -8.91 0.33
#